data_AF-C6JRV5-F1
#
_entry.id   AF-C6JRV5-F1
#
_cell.length_a   1.000
_cell.length_b   1.000
_cell.length_c   1.000
_cell.angle_alpha   90.00
_cell.angle_beta   90.00
_cell.angle_gamma   90.00
#
_symmetry.space_group_name_H-M   'P 1'
#
loop_
_entity.id
_entity.type
_entity.pdbx_description
1 polymer ?
#
loop_
_entity_poly.entity_id
_entity_poly.type
_entity_poly.pdbx_seq_one_letter_code
_entity_poly.pdbx_strand_id
1 'polypeptide(L)'
;MKETRIVIDARKLKIYTAEVSLLRTLRSLKHRLAAGSRLPNVTILLPTEKKQVDIDEKEKTLKLAGRIGQAVGSLLRRLGISYQGDESHGRMRINGLTLRRWFNPKLNNKSSAAAADLLPLPSRLAKGIAGQQRDIRNLSLE
;
A
#
# COMPACT_ATOMS: atom_id res chain seq x y z
N MET A 1 2.93 -25.97 -17.13
CA MET A 1 3.99 -25.24 -16.39
C MET A 1 3.51 -24.98 -14.96
N LYS A 2 4.18 -25.55 -13.94
CA LYS A 2 3.81 -25.32 -12.53
C LYS A 2 3.94 -23.83 -12.22
N GLU A 3 2.83 -23.16 -11.91
CA GLU A 3 2.88 -21.80 -11.36
C GLU A 3 3.67 -21.85 -10.05
N THR A 4 4.92 -21.41 -10.07
CA THR A 4 5.66 -21.13 -8.84
C THR A 4 4.87 -20.10 -8.06
N ARG A 5 4.28 -20.51 -6.94
CA ARG A 5 3.59 -19.66 -5.97
C ARG A 5 4.43 -19.69 -4.70
N ILE A 6 4.83 -18.52 -4.21
CA ILE A 6 5.53 -18.43 -2.92
C ILE A 6 4.46 -18.27 -1.86
N VAL A 7 4.47 -19.15 -0.85
CA VAL A 7 3.55 -19.10 0.27
C VAL A 7 4.34 -18.78 1.54
N ILE A 8 3.95 -17.71 2.22
CA ILE A 8 4.49 -17.34 3.53
C ILE A 8 3.42 -17.69 4.56
N ASP A 9 3.70 -18.68 5.42
CA ASP A 9 2.81 -19.03 6.52
C ASP A 9 3.18 -18.23 7.78
N ALA A 10 2.34 -17.27 8.14
CA ALA A 10 2.52 -16.43 9.32
C ALA A 10 1.60 -16.81 10.49
N ARG A 11 0.86 -17.93 10.40
CA ARG A 11 -0.15 -18.30 11.41
C ARG A 11 0.44 -18.58 12.80
N LYS A 12 1.67 -19.09 12.87
CA LYS A 12 2.36 -19.43 14.12
C LYS A 12 3.58 -18.53 14.41
N LEU A 13 3.77 -17.48 13.62
CA LEU A 13 4.96 -16.62 13.73
C LEU A 13 4.72 -15.49 14.72
N LYS A 14 5.79 -15.02 15.38
CA LYS A 14 5.77 -13.72 16.08
C LYS A 14 5.65 -12.59 15.04
N ILE A 15 5.09 -11.45 15.45
CA ILE A 15 4.84 -10.28 14.58
C ILE A 15 6.10 -9.89 13.81
N TYR A 16 7.20 -9.61 14.50
CA TYR A 16 8.46 -9.19 13.87
C TYR A 16 9.05 -10.26 12.94
N THR A 17 8.89 -11.55 13.28
CA THR A 17 9.35 -12.65 12.44
C THR A 17 8.58 -12.72 11.12
N ALA A 18 7.27 -12.45 11.15
CA ALA A 18 6.45 -12.40 9.95
C ALA A 18 6.85 -11.21 9.04
N GLU A 19 7.06 -10.03 9.62
CA GLU A 19 7.51 -8.84 8.88
C GLU A 19 8.88 -9.06 8.23
N VAL A 20 9.86 -9.56 8.99
CA VAL A 20 11.22 -9.81 8.49
C VAL A 20 11.22 -10.90 7.43
N SER A 21 10.43 -11.97 7.60
CA SER A 21 10.27 -13.02 6.60
C SER A 21 9.72 -12.47 5.27
N LEU A 22 8.73 -11.59 5.34
CA LEU A 22 8.17 -10.91 4.18
C LEU A 22 9.23 -10.05 3.48
N LEU A 23 9.95 -9.21 4.22
CA LEU A 23 11.02 -8.37 3.67
C LEU A 23 12.14 -9.19 3.04
N ARG A 24 12.55 -10.30 3.67
CA ARG A 24 13.54 -11.24 3.14
C ARG A 24 13.07 -11.85 1.82
N THR A 25 11.79 -12.20 1.74
CA THR A 25 11.18 -12.74 0.51
C THR A 25 11.13 -11.68 -0.59
N LEU A 26 10.76 -10.44 -0.28
CA LEU A 26 10.79 -9.34 -1.24
C LEU A 26 12.23 -9.09 -1.74
N ARG A 27 13.22 -9.13 -0.85
CA ARG A 27 14.64 -9.00 -1.22
C ARG A 27 15.09 -10.13 -2.16
N SER A 28 14.77 -11.38 -1.86
CA SER A 28 15.15 -12.51 -2.72
C SER A 28 14.47 -12.44 -4.09
N LEU A 29 13.21 -11.99 -4.12
CA LEU A 29 12.47 -11.74 -5.36
C LEU A 29 13.08 -10.62 -6.20
N LYS A 30 13.58 -9.56 -5.57
CA LYS A 30 14.33 -8.50 -6.27
C LYS A 30 15.56 -9.06 -6.98
N HIS A 31 16.36 -9.87 -6.29
CA HIS A 31 17.54 -10.50 -6.88
C HIS A 31 17.19 -11.46 -8.03
N ARG A 32 16.12 -12.23 -7.88
CA ARG A 32 15.61 -13.10 -8.96
C ARG A 32 15.14 -12.32 -10.18
N LEU A 33 14.47 -11.17 -9.97
CA LEU A 33 14.06 -10.30 -11.06
C LEU A 33 15.28 -9.74 -11.81
N ALA A 34 16.34 -9.35 -11.09
CA ALA A 34 17.58 -8.88 -11.68
C ALA A 34 18.29 -9.97 -12.53
N ALA A 35 18.14 -11.24 -12.14
CA ALA A 35 18.61 -12.38 -12.92
C ALA A 35 17.69 -12.75 -14.11
N GLY A 36 16.68 -11.94 -14.43
CA GLY A 36 15.76 -12.17 -15.56
C GLY A 36 14.64 -13.19 -15.29
N SER A 37 14.52 -13.72 -14.07
CA SER A 37 13.44 -14.66 -13.72
C SER A 37 12.08 -13.96 -13.66
N ARG A 38 11.04 -14.65 -14.15
CA ARG A 38 9.65 -14.23 -13.92
C ARG A 38 9.32 -14.21 -12.43
N LEU A 39 8.60 -13.17 -12.00
CA LEU A 39 8.16 -13.05 -10.61
C LEU A 39 6.91 -13.91 -10.35
N PRO A 40 6.95 -14.78 -9.32
CA PRO A 40 5.79 -15.54 -8.88
C PRO A 40 4.79 -14.66 -8.12
N ASN A 41 3.56 -15.15 -8.00
CA ASN A 41 2.60 -14.57 -7.07
C ASN A 41 2.97 -14.99 -5.64
N VAL A 42 2.88 -14.04 -4.71
CA VAL A 42 3.18 -14.26 -3.29
C VAL A 42 1.86 -14.31 -2.53
N THR A 43 1.63 -15.39 -1.80
CA THR A 43 0.47 -15.55 -0.92
C THR A 43 0.95 -15.55 0.52
N ILE A 44 0.36 -14.70 1.36
CA ILE A 44 0.65 -14.62 2.79
C ILE A 44 -0.57 -15.18 3.51
N LEU A 45 -0.35 -16.23 4.30
CA LEU A 45 -1.36 -16.81 5.17
C LEU A 45 -1.21 -16.17 6.54
N LEU A 46 -2.29 -15.55 7.00
CA LEU A 46 -2.35 -14.82 8.26
C LEU A 46 -3.26 -15.54 9.26
N PRO A 47 -2.94 -15.45 10.57
CA PRO A 47 -3.88 -15.87 11.59
C PRO A 47 -5.09 -14.92 11.60
N THR A 48 -6.28 -15.49 11.54
CA THR A 48 -7.55 -14.77 11.69
C THR A 48 -8.13 -15.08 13.06
N GLU A 49 -8.50 -14.05 13.79
CA GLU A 49 -9.22 -14.18 15.05
C GLU A 49 -10.71 -14.04 14.77
N LYS A 50 -11.50 -15.06 15.09
CA LYS A 50 -12.95 -14.95 15.04
C LYS A 50 -13.38 -14.39 16.39
N LYS A 51 -13.96 -13.19 16.40
CA LYS A 51 -14.55 -12.62 17.61
C LYS A 51 -16.05 -12.63 17.41
N GLN A 52 -16.76 -13.42 18.21
CA GLN A 52 -18.19 -13.24 18.37
C GLN A 52 -18.37 -11.94 19.12
N VAL A 53 -19.01 -10.96 18.49
CA VAL A 53 -19.37 -9.71 19.14
C VAL A 53 -20.89 -9.68 19.13
N ASP A 54 -21.45 -9.65 20.33
CA ASP A 54 -22.89 -9.54 20.51
C ASP A 54 -23.26 -8.09 20.28
N ILE A 55 -23.77 -7.80 19.08
CA ILE A 55 -24.29 -6.48 18.72
C ILE A 55 -25.73 -6.72 18.30
N ASP A 56 -26.63 -6.47 19.24
CA ASP A 56 -28.07 -6.34 19.04
C ASP A 56 -28.78 -7.65 18.63
N GLU A 57 -29.00 -8.54 19.61
CA GLU A 57 -29.82 -9.78 19.59
C GLU A 57 -29.62 -10.79 18.43
N LYS A 58 -28.70 -10.51 17.51
CA LYS A 58 -28.26 -11.39 16.43
C LYS A 58 -26.76 -11.60 16.56
N GLU A 59 -26.38 -12.81 16.96
CA GLU A 59 -24.99 -13.24 16.92
C GLU A 59 -24.40 -13.05 15.51
N LYS A 60 -23.55 -12.03 15.35
CA LYS A 60 -22.75 -11.84 14.14
C LYS A 60 -21.32 -12.23 14.44
N THR A 61 -20.85 -13.30 13.81
CA THR A 61 -19.45 -13.71 13.90
C THR A 61 -18.58 -12.77 13.06
N LEU A 62 -17.91 -11.81 13.69
CA LEU A 62 -16.95 -10.93 13.02
C LEU A 62 -15.59 -11.62 12.92
N LYS A 63 -15.09 -11.77 11.68
CA LYS A 63 -13.71 -12.21 11.43
C LYS A 63 -12.82 -10.98 11.53
N LEU A 64 -12.03 -10.90 12.60
CA LEU A 64 -11.07 -9.82 12.81
C LEU A 64 -9.69 -10.27 12.33
N ALA A 65 -8.98 -9.34 11.69
CA ALA A 65 -7.57 -9.49 11.40
C ALA A 65 -6.80 -9.61 12.72
N GLY A 66 -6.05 -10.71 12.89
CA GLY A 66 -5.14 -10.84 14.03
C GLY A 66 -4.06 -9.75 14.00
N ARG A 67 -3.41 -9.49 15.13
CA ARG A 67 -2.36 -8.45 15.26
C ARG A 67 -1.25 -8.59 14.22
N ILE A 68 -0.91 -9.83 13.86
CA ILE A 68 0.07 -10.15 12.80
C ILE A 68 -0.44 -9.71 11.42
N GLY A 69 -1.71 -9.95 11.11
CA GLY A 69 -2.33 -9.51 9.86
C GLY A 69 -2.32 -8.00 9.73
N GLN A 70 -2.70 -7.29 10.79
CA GLN A 70 -2.66 -5.82 10.83
C GLN A 70 -1.23 -5.28 10.66
N ALA A 71 -0.24 -5.88 11.33
CA ALA A 71 1.16 -5.49 11.21
C ALA A 71 1.66 -5.67 9.77
N VAL A 72 1.45 -6.85 9.19
CA VAL A 72 1.84 -7.15 7.80
C VAL A 72 1.11 -6.23 6.80
N GLY A 73 -0.18 -5.98 7.00
CA GLY A 73 -0.95 -5.02 6.19
C GLY A 73 -0.43 -3.59 6.31
N SER A 74 -0.10 -3.14 7.52
CA SER A 74 0.51 -1.83 7.74
C SER A 74 1.88 -1.71 7.09
N LEU A 75 2.68 -2.78 7.08
CA LEU A 75 3.98 -2.83 6.41
C LEU A 75 3.82 -2.72 4.89
N LEU A 76 2.89 -3.46 4.29
CA LEU A 76 2.61 -3.38 2.86
C LEU A 76 2.10 -2.00 2.44
N ARG A 77 1.24 -1.36 3.27
CA ARG A 77 0.80 0.02 3.07
C ARG A 77 1.95 1.02 3.14
N ARG A 78 2.83 0.90 4.15
CA ARG A 78 4.04 1.74 4.30
C ARG A 78 4.99 1.59 3.10
N LEU A 79 5.10 0.38 2.55
CA LEU A 79 5.91 0.13 1.36
C LEU A 79 5.23 0.55 0.05
N GLY A 80 3.93 0.89 0.06
CA GLY A 80 3.18 1.22 -1.14
C GLY A 80 2.91 0.01 -2.06
N ILE A 81 2.91 -1.20 -1.52
CA ILE A 81 2.67 -2.44 -2.28
C ILE A 81 1.19 -2.79 -2.21
N SER A 82 0.52 -2.83 -3.36
CA SER A 82 -0.87 -3.29 -3.44
C SER A 82 -0.96 -4.82 -3.34
N TYR A 83 -1.95 -5.27 -2.56
CA TYR A 83 -2.30 -6.67 -2.38
C TYR A 83 -3.81 -6.89 -2.64
N GLN A 84 -4.16 -8.13 -2.96
CA GLN A 84 -5.52 -8.62 -3.11
C GLN A 84 -5.93 -9.41 -1.86
N GLY A 85 -7.18 -9.26 -1.45
CA GLY A 85 -7.74 -9.86 -0.23
C GLY A 85 -7.59 -8.96 1.00
N ASP A 86 -8.29 -9.32 2.07
CA ASP A 86 -8.31 -8.54 3.32
C ASP A 86 -7.53 -9.26 4.42
N GLU A 87 -7.01 -8.49 5.37
CA GLU A 87 -6.37 -9.07 6.56
C GLU A 87 -7.34 -9.96 7.37
N SER A 88 -8.63 -9.62 7.36
CA SER A 88 -9.73 -10.34 8.03
C SER A 88 -10.12 -11.67 7.36
N HIS A 89 -9.67 -11.90 6.13
CA HIS A 89 -9.89 -13.17 5.41
C HIS A 89 -8.74 -14.17 5.64
N GLY A 90 -7.68 -13.78 6.36
CA GLY A 90 -6.54 -14.64 6.69
C GLY A 90 -5.64 -14.98 5.50
N ARG A 91 -5.86 -14.34 4.34
CA ARG A 91 -5.07 -14.54 3.13
C ARG A 91 -4.90 -13.23 2.39
N MET A 92 -3.65 -12.82 2.21
CA MET A 92 -3.28 -11.72 1.33
C MET A 92 -2.50 -12.25 0.14
N ARG A 93 -2.71 -11.68 -1.04
CA ARG A 93 -2.00 -12.08 -2.26
C ARG A 93 -1.40 -10.88 -2.96
N ILE A 94 -0.13 -10.97 -3.30
CA ILE A 94 0.59 -9.95 -4.05
C ILE A 94 0.87 -10.53 -5.45
N ASN A 95 0.50 -9.78 -6.48
CA ASN A 95 0.70 -10.19 -7.86
C ASN A 95 2.15 -9.96 -8.29
N GLY A 96 2.71 -10.88 -9.06
CA GLY A 96 4.08 -10.72 -9.60
C GLY A 96 4.26 -9.47 -10.47
N LEU A 97 3.19 -9.04 -11.17
CA LEU A 97 3.19 -7.81 -11.97
C LEU A 97 3.27 -6.54 -11.11
N THR A 98 2.57 -6.49 -9.97
CA THR A 98 2.63 -5.33 -9.07
C THR A 98 4.00 -5.26 -8.41
N LEU A 99 4.56 -6.40 -8.01
CA LEU A 99 5.95 -6.48 -7.52
C LEU A 99 6.98 -6.04 -8.57
N ARG A 100 6.82 -6.43 -9.84
CA ARG A 100 7.72 -6.00 -10.92
C ARG A 100 7.74 -4.48 -11.06
N ARG A 101 6.56 -3.85 -11.06
CA ARG A 101 6.42 -2.39 -11.12
C ARG A 101 6.97 -1.70 -9.88
N TRP A 102 6.86 -2.34 -8.72
CA TRP A 102 7.37 -1.81 -7.47
C TRP A 102 8.91 -1.90 -7.37
N PHE A 103 9.51 -2.99 -7.83
CA PHE A 103 10.98 -3.13 -7.85
C PHE A 103 11.65 -2.24 -8.90
N ASN A 104 10.96 -1.94 -10.00
CA ASN A 104 11.40 -0.98 -10.99
C ASN A 104 10.42 0.20 -11.00
N PRO A 105 10.43 1.06 -9.96
CA PRO A 105 9.59 2.22 -9.94
C PRO A 105 9.93 2.99 -11.21
N LYS A 106 8.91 3.32 -12.00
CA LYS A 106 9.12 4.28 -13.07
C LYS A 106 9.66 5.51 -12.36
N LEU A 107 10.94 5.83 -12.57
CA LEU A 107 11.46 7.16 -12.35
C LEU A 107 10.61 8.03 -13.28
N ASN A 108 9.45 8.44 -12.78
CA ASN A 108 8.70 9.51 -13.39
C ASN A 108 9.63 10.69 -13.22
N ASN A 109 10.47 10.91 -14.22
CA ASN A 109 10.92 12.24 -14.57
C ASN A 109 9.66 12.98 -15.05
N LYS A 110 8.81 13.32 -14.09
CA LYS A 110 7.65 14.18 -14.20
C LYS A 110 7.86 15.14 -13.02
N SER A 111 8.42 16.35 -13.14
CA SER A 111 8.43 17.31 -14.26
C SER A 111 7.21 17.24 -15.18
N SER A 112 6.08 16.81 -14.61
CA SER A 112 4.75 16.95 -15.18
C SER A 112 3.89 17.50 -14.05
N ALA A 113 4.34 18.62 -13.49
CA ALA A 113 3.44 19.74 -13.43
C ALA A 113 2.96 19.93 -14.87
N ALA A 114 1.66 19.94 -15.07
CA ALA A 114 1.06 20.30 -16.34
C ALA A 114 1.85 21.46 -16.96
N ALA A 115 2.04 21.41 -18.28
CA ALA A 115 2.45 22.54 -19.09
C ALA A 115 1.36 23.64 -19.02
N ALA A 116 1.16 24.19 -17.82
CA ALA A 116 0.07 25.10 -17.48
C ALA A 116 0.54 26.28 -16.63
N ASP A 117 1.77 26.32 -16.10
CA ASP A 117 2.31 27.55 -15.52
C ASP A 117 3.84 27.45 -15.36
N LEU A 118 4.58 28.00 -16.32
CA LEU A 118 6.03 28.21 -16.26
C LEU A 118 6.38 29.37 -15.30
N LEU A 119 5.91 29.30 -14.05
CA LEU A 119 6.21 30.31 -13.04
C LEU A 119 6.74 29.65 -11.76
N PRO A 120 7.88 30.12 -11.21
CA PRO A 120 8.44 29.61 -9.96
C PRO A 120 7.41 29.57 -8.81
N LEU A 121 7.52 28.60 -7.89
CA LEU A 121 6.63 28.48 -6.72
C LEU A 121 6.34 29.81 -5.96
N PRO A 122 7.29 30.74 -5.74
CA PRO A 122 6.97 32.00 -5.07
C PRO A 122 6.02 32.91 -5.85
N SER A 123 6.08 32.91 -7.20
CA SER A 123 5.20 33.77 -8.01
C SER A 123 3.78 33.23 -8.10
N ARG A 124 3.58 31.90 -7.97
CA ARG A 124 2.24 31.30 -7.86
C ARG A 124 1.55 31.66 -6.54
N LEU A 125 2.29 31.66 -5.43
CA LEU A 125 1.78 32.09 -4.13
C LEU A 125 1.45 33.59 -4.12
N ALA A 126 2.35 34.42 -4.66
CA ALA A 126 2.13 35.87 -4.77
C ALA A 126 0.88 36.20 -5.61
N LYS A 127 0.66 35.50 -6.73
CA LYS A 127 -0.55 35.67 -7.56
C LYS A 127 -1.82 35.26 -6.82
N GLY A 128 -1.78 34.16 -6.06
CA GLY A 128 -2.90 33.72 -5.22
C GLY A 128 -3.25 34.72 -4.12
N ILE A 129 -2.24 35.25 -3.43
CA ILE A 129 -2.41 36.27 -2.39
C ILE A 129 -2.97 37.57 -2.98
N ALA A 130 -2.45 38.01 -4.14
CA ALA A 130 -2.95 39.21 -4.82
C ALA A 130 -4.41 39.07 -5.28
N GLY A 131 -4.80 37.88 -5.73
CA GLY A 131 -6.20 37.56 -6.05
C GLY A 131 -7.10 37.66 -4.81
N GLN A 132 -6.74 36.97 -3.73
CA GLN A 132 -7.49 37.04 -2.47
C GLN A 132 -7.61 38.46 -1.91
N GLN A 133 -6.55 39.27 -1.98
CA GLN A 133 -6.60 40.66 -1.52
C GLN A 133 -7.56 41.52 -2.36
N ARG A 134 -7.68 41.28 -3.66
CA ARG A 134 -8.66 41.99 -4.50
C ARG A 134 -10.09 41.60 -4.16
N ASP A 135 -10.35 40.30 -3.98
CA ASP A 135 -11.68 39.80 -3.64
C ASP A 135 -12.14 40.36 -2.27
N ILE A 136 -11.24 40.41 -1.29
CA ILE A 136 -11.52 41.02 0.03
C ILE A 136 -11.84 42.52 -0.11
N ARG A 137 -11.11 43.26 -0.94
CA ARG A 137 -11.39 44.70 -1.18
C ARG A 137 -12.73 44.92 -1.86
N ASN A 138 -13.08 44.07 -2.84
CA ASN A 138 -14.35 44.18 -3.56
C ASN A 138 -15.54 43.80 -2.66
N LEU A 139 -15.38 42.81 -1.78
CA LEU A 139 -16.39 42.44 -0.77
C LEU A 139 -16.59 43.50 0.32
N SER A 140 -15.65 44.43 0.50
CA SER A 140 -15.75 45.51 1.49
C SER A 140 -16.41 46.77 0.95
N LEU A 141 -16.87 46.76 -0.31
CA LEU A 141 -17.48 47.89 -1.01
C LEU A 141 -18.96 47.65 -1.36
N GLU A 142 -19.58 46.57 -0.86
CA GLU A 142 -21.03 46.40 -0.75
C GLU A 142 -21.51 46.68 0.69
#